data_AF-X6PAH0-F1
#
_entry.id   AF-X6PAH0-F1
#
_cell.length_a   1.000
_cell.length_b   1.000
_cell.length_c   1.000
_cell.angle_alpha   90.00
_cell.angle_beta   90.00
_cell.angle_gamma   90.00
#
_symmetry.space_group_name_H-M   'P 1'
#
loop_
_entity.id
_entity.type
_entity.pdbx_description
1 polymer ?
#
loop_
_entity_poly.entity_id
_entity_poly.type
_entity_poly.pdbx_seq_one_letter_code
_entity_poly.pdbx_strand_id
1 'polypeptide(L)'
;MRQVTHSTECHGKIFDWDAGGLIQELSVFFQNKSYDINNNDNARISIEDNNNYISVFLLDNVLIRLFGNVMNKEELQHKVDHFNGNIEPVIKDLVQQSIEKENKLEEGQNANELKNTEQKQERIVENNVMDKDNNKILQKEIEKTEIGKTKPGINLQGYYTNETCLASKAKLPVWVNIGFDNVAFISDKTSFGCPDCKTPTVTSIIKAMFYNSEHSISTSDDPIPVKDNNYQCSYSIKSGLSYELKANKIRQRAKSIEDLRERSENAMNSVEIKNLIIELQKYEITVVKPPNLKGNERLLEKIQADYGGDFNQAFDIGRFTILCDNPTKLQTAVAVMKKAEQFNLIVSEDKDFFDKQSKTHHRFHNIKLYVPKHDVYIEMQATLKNFTTLEGYTVIENPNLSHLFYEHIRAWKPNNQLEEELKQASDETLIKINDIICEWIDEREIKKIASRFKPHSEIRILKPPRLKGLTEEQINSKNDIPAV
;
A
#
# COMPACT_ATOMS: atom_id res chain seq x y z
N MET A 1 -20.38 51.88 -34.17
CA MET A 1 -21.74 51.94 -33.60
C MET A 1 -21.99 50.62 -32.88
N ARG A 2 -22.21 50.69 -31.56
CA ARG A 2 -22.62 49.65 -30.60
C ARG A 2 -21.66 48.49 -30.27
N GLN A 3 -21.07 48.65 -29.08
CA GLN A 3 -20.53 47.63 -28.18
C GLN A 3 -21.57 46.55 -27.85
N VAL A 4 -21.12 45.30 -27.71
CA VAL A 4 -21.26 44.51 -26.47
C VAL A 4 -20.01 43.62 -26.37
N THR A 5 -19.30 43.78 -25.26
CA THR A 5 -18.13 43.02 -24.83
C THR A 5 -18.56 41.82 -23.98
N HIS A 6 -17.96 40.65 -24.21
CA HIS A 6 -17.66 39.70 -23.12
C HIS A 6 -16.38 38.93 -23.45
N SER A 7 -15.31 39.32 -22.75
CA SER A 7 -14.17 38.46 -22.46
C SER A 7 -14.55 37.52 -21.31
N THR A 8 -14.07 36.27 -21.38
CA THR A 8 -13.87 35.46 -20.19
C THR A 8 -12.38 35.14 -20.12
N GLU A 9 -11.68 35.99 -19.38
CA GLU A 9 -10.37 35.70 -18.80
C GLU A 9 -10.56 34.64 -17.71
N CYS A 10 -9.97 33.46 -17.88
CA CYS A 10 -9.76 32.54 -16.77
C CYS A 10 -8.50 32.98 -16.03
N HIS A 11 -8.66 33.94 -15.12
CA HIS A 11 -7.63 34.27 -14.14
C HIS A 11 -7.48 33.12 -13.15
N GLY A 12 -6.23 32.73 -12.92
CA GLY A 12 -5.82 31.73 -11.95
C GLY A 12 -6.26 32.08 -10.52
N LYS A 13 -6.51 31.02 -9.75
CA LYS A 13 -6.58 31.11 -8.30
C LYS A 13 -5.60 30.08 -7.72
N ILE A 14 -4.44 30.61 -7.38
CA ILE A 14 -3.53 30.10 -6.38
C ILE A 14 -4.34 29.94 -5.08
N PHE A 15 -4.27 28.77 -4.45
CA PHE A 15 -4.79 28.58 -3.11
C PHE A 15 -3.63 28.16 -2.22
N ASP A 16 -3.22 29.11 -1.38
CA ASP A 16 -2.31 28.92 -0.26
C ASP A 16 -2.82 27.83 0.68
N TRP A 17 -1.89 26.96 1.12
CA TRP A 17 -2.12 26.06 2.24
C TRP A 17 -1.28 26.51 3.43
N ASP A 18 -1.96 26.63 4.57
CA ASP A 18 -1.45 27.06 5.87
C ASP A 18 -1.00 25.84 6.68
N ALA A 19 0.28 25.84 7.10
CA ALA A 19 0.90 24.77 7.89
C ALA A 19 0.36 24.64 9.32
N GLY A 20 -0.59 25.48 9.74
CA GLY A 20 -1.32 25.38 11.01
C GLY A 20 -1.90 23.99 11.31
N GLY A 21 -2.26 23.21 10.28
CA GLY A 21 -2.88 21.89 10.43
C GLY A 21 -2.01 20.81 11.06
N LEU A 22 -0.77 20.68 10.59
CA LEU A 22 0.20 19.70 11.08
C LEU A 22 0.65 20.03 12.51
N ILE A 23 0.71 21.33 12.82
CA ILE A 23 1.16 21.90 14.10
C ILE A 23 0.19 21.55 15.22
N GLN A 24 -1.11 21.66 14.98
CA GLN A 24 -2.14 21.42 15.98
C GLN A 24 -2.32 19.92 16.26
N GLU A 25 -2.24 19.05 15.24
CA GLU A 25 -2.38 17.60 15.42
C GLU A 25 -1.23 17.02 16.25
N LEU A 26 0.01 17.46 16.00
CA LEU A 26 1.16 17.08 16.81
C LEU A 26 1.05 17.66 18.23
N SER A 27 0.66 18.92 18.38
CA SER A 27 0.51 19.58 19.69
C SER A 27 -0.56 18.93 20.58
N VAL A 28 -1.76 18.66 20.04
CA VAL A 28 -2.87 18.01 20.75
C VAL A 28 -2.53 16.55 21.10
N PHE A 29 -1.81 15.86 20.23
CA PHE A 29 -1.33 14.49 20.50
C PHE A 29 -0.33 14.45 21.66
N PHE A 30 0.66 15.36 21.69
CA PHE A 30 1.63 15.46 22.79
C PHE A 30 0.99 15.94 24.11
N GLN A 31 -0.01 16.84 24.06
CA GLN A 31 -0.75 17.31 25.24
C GLN A 31 -1.64 16.23 25.86
N ASN A 32 -2.33 15.42 25.05
CA ASN A 32 -3.20 14.36 25.57
C ASN A 32 -2.41 13.21 26.21
N LYS A 33 -1.24 12.85 25.67
CA LYS A 33 -0.36 11.85 26.30
C LYS A 33 0.21 12.33 27.64
N SER A 34 0.47 13.63 27.78
CA SER A 34 0.88 14.24 29.05
C SER A 34 -0.24 14.15 30.11
N TYR A 35 -1.51 14.23 29.70
CA TYR A 35 -2.66 14.08 30.60
C TYR A 35 -2.86 12.65 31.11
N ASP A 36 -2.63 11.63 30.29
CA ASP A 36 -2.78 10.22 30.70
C ASP A 36 -1.67 9.77 31.68
N ILE A 37 -0.47 10.34 31.58
CA ILE A 37 0.65 10.09 32.50
C ILE A 37 0.36 10.64 33.92
N ASN A 38 -0.45 11.70 34.03
CA ASN A 38 -0.79 12.35 35.30
C ASN A 38 -1.85 11.61 36.14
N ASN A 39 -2.49 10.56 35.62
CA ASN A 39 -3.53 9.80 36.33
C ASN A 39 -3.02 8.54 37.05
N ASN A 40 -1.70 8.33 37.14
CA ASN A 40 -1.09 7.26 37.92
C ASN A 40 -0.34 7.85 39.12
N ASP A 41 -1.03 7.93 40.27
CA ASP A 41 -0.51 8.50 41.51
C ASP A 41 0.64 7.67 42.10
N ASN A 42 1.84 8.27 42.20
CA ASN A 42 2.60 8.45 43.46
C ASN A 42 4.03 8.96 43.20
N ALA A 43 4.19 10.26 42.95
CA ALA A 43 5.41 11.00 43.30
C ALA A 43 5.20 12.51 43.09
N ARG A 44 4.83 13.24 44.15
CA ARG A 44 4.94 14.71 44.19
C ARG A 44 6.40 15.10 44.44
N ILE A 45 7.18 15.18 43.37
CA ILE A 45 8.38 16.01 43.27
C ILE A 45 8.14 16.94 42.07
N SER A 46 8.67 18.17 42.09
CA SER A 46 8.46 19.22 41.07
C SER A 46 8.71 18.72 39.64
N ILE A 47 7.64 18.28 38.97
CA ILE A 47 7.62 17.67 37.63
C ILE A 47 7.37 18.72 36.53
N GLU A 48 6.96 19.93 36.88
CA GLU A 48 6.67 21.01 35.89
C GLU A 48 7.91 21.42 35.09
N ASP A 49 9.11 21.46 35.70
CA ASP A 49 10.34 21.85 35.00
C ASP A 49 10.91 20.72 34.11
N ASN A 50 10.71 19.44 34.48
CA ASN A 50 11.21 18.30 33.71
C ASN A 50 10.33 17.95 32.51
N ASN A 51 9.00 18.14 32.61
CA ASN A 51 8.08 17.86 31.51
C ASN A 51 8.18 18.90 30.39
N ASN A 52 8.43 20.17 30.74
CA ASN A 52 8.68 21.22 29.76
C ASN A 52 9.99 20.96 29.00
N TYR A 53 11.01 20.47 29.69
CA TYR A 53 12.30 20.11 29.06
C TYR A 53 12.19 18.92 28.10
N ILE A 54 11.37 17.93 28.42
CA ILE A 54 11.17 16.73 27.59
C ILE A 54 10.29 17.02 26.37
N SER A 55 9.23 17.84 26.51
CA SER A 55 8.42 18.24 25.35
C SER A 55 9.19 19.15 24.39
N VAL A 56 10.03 20.05 24.92
CA VAL A 56 10.92 20.89 24.09
C VAL A 56 11.96 20.03 23.37
N PHE A 57 12.63 19.09 24.06
CA PHE A 57 13.64 18.22 23.44
C PHE A 57 13.09 17.30 22.34
N LEU A 58 11.91 16.70 22.54
CA LEU A 58 11.28 15.84 21.52
C LEU A 58 10.85 16.63 20.29
N LEU A 59 10.37 17.84 20.53
CA LEU A 59 9.88 18.71 19.49
C LEU A 59 11.00 19.38 18.70
N ASP A 60 12.13 19.71 19.33
CA ASP A 60 13.33 20.18 18.65
C ASP A 60 13.81 19.15 17.63
N ASN A 61 13.85 17.87 18.00
CA ASN A 61 14.27 16.81 17.08
C ASN A 61 13.30 16.62 15.90
N VAL A 62 11.99 16.78 16.12
CA VAL A 62 10.98 16.69 15.07
C VAL A 62 11.07 17.90 14.14
N LEU A 63 11.20 19.11 14.68
CA LEU A 63 11.29 20.34 13.90
C LEU A 63 12.60 20.46 13.13
N ILE A 64 13.74 20.08 13.70
CA ILE A 64 15.02 19.98 12.98
C ILE A 64 14.90 18.99 11.82
N ARG A 65 14.17 17.89 12.01
CA ARG A 65 14.03 16.88 10.96
C ARG A 65 13.06 17.29 9.84
N LEU A 66 12.02 18.06 10.16
CA LEU A 66 11.07 18.60 9.20
C LEU A 66 11.62 19.81 8.44
N PHE A 67 12.37 20.68 9.12
CA PHE A 67 12.84 21.97 8.60
C PHE A 67 14.37 22.07 8.49
N GLY A 68 15.11 20.97 8.65
CA GLY A 68 16.58 20.97 8.65
C GLY A 68 17.24 21.48 7.36
N ASN A 69 16.50 21.43 6.25
CA ASN A 69 16.93 22.01 4.97
C ASN A 69 16.76 23.54 4.94
N VAL A 70 15.90 24.08 5.79
CA VAL A 70 15.53 25.49 5.88
C VAL A 70 16.34 26.19 6.98
N MET A 71 16.67 25.49 8.05
CA MET A 71 17.25 26.05 9.27
C MET A 71 18.16 25.07 10.01
N ASN A 72 19.21 25.56 10.67
CA ASN A 72 20.05 24.74 11.55
C ASN A 72 19.50 24.69 12.99
N LYS A 73 20.06 23.82 13.82
CA LYS A 73 19.61 23.57 15.19
C LYS A 73 19.69 24.81 16.07
N GLU A 74 20.76 25.59 15.94
CA GLU A 74 21.02 26.78 16.76
C GLU A 74 19.99 27.88 16.47
N GLU A 75 19.61 28.05 15.21
CA GLU A 75 18.62 29.03 14.78
C GLU A 75 17.20 28.61 15.19
N LEU A 76 16.89 27.30 15.17
CA LEU A 76 15.63 26.79 15.72
C LEU A 76 15.54 27.05 17.23
N GLN A 77 16.60 26.74 17.98
CA GLN A 77 16.63 26.97 19.43
C GLN A 77 16.41 28.45 19.76
N HIS A 78 17.08 29.34 19.03
CA HIS A 78 16.91 30.79 19.21
C HIS A 78 15.46 31.23 18.96
N LYS A 79 14.75 30.63 18.00
CA LYS A 79 13.34 30.93 17.77
C LYS A 79 12.43 30.37 18.87
N VAL A 80 12.68 29.15 19.33
CA VAL A 80 11.95 28.57 20.48
C VAL A 80 12.11 29.45 21.71
N ASP A 81 13.34 29.92 21.99
CA ASP A 81 13.63 30.84 23.08
C ASP A 81 12.96 32.21 22.86
N HIS A 82 12.99 32.75 21.64
CA HIS A 82 12.34 34.01 21.28
C HIS A 82 10.84 34.00 21.55
N PHE A 83 10.19 32.86 21.33
CA PHE A 83 8.77 32.67 21.60
C PHE A 83 8.49 32.10 23.01
N ASN A 84 9.44 32.19 23.94
CA ASN A 84 9.33 31.73 25.32
C ASN A 84 8.87 30.26 25.43
N GLY A 85 9.37 29.39 24.55
CA GLY A 85 8.97 28.00 24.48
C GLY A 85 7.59 27.76 23.85
N ASN A 86 6.88 28.80 23.38
CA ASN A 86 5.66 28.63 22.62
C ASN A 86 5.99 28.23 21.17
N ILE A 87 5.56 27.04 20.81
CA ILE A 87 5.96 26.36 19.58
C ILE A 87 5.10 26.76 18.39
N GLU A 88 3.83 27.07 18.62
CA GLU A 88 2.91 27.46 17.57
C GLU A 88 3.45 28.65 16.72
N PRO A 89 3.94 29.76 17.32
CA PRO A 89 4.52 30.84 16.55
C PRO A 89 5.88 30.49 15.93
N VAL A 90 6.67 29.59 16.54
CA VAL A 90 7.94 29.09 15.95
C VAL A 90 7.67 28.41 14.63
N ILE A 91 6.68 27.51 14.58
CA ILE A 91 6.41 26.73 13.36
C ILE A 91 5.74 27.62 12.30
N LYS A 92 4.84 28.53 12.68
CA LYS A 92 4.29 29.55 11.76
C LYS A 92 5.40 30.34 11.07
N ASP A 93 6.39 30.76 11.82
CA ASP A 93 7.54 31.50 11.31
C ASP A 93 8.46 30.64 10.41
N LEU A 94 8.69 29.36 10.75
CA LEU A 94 9.46 28.43 9.90
C LEU A 94 8.79 28.14 8.55
N VAL A 95 7.47 28.00 8.56
CA VAL A 95 6.69 27.75 7.35
C VAL A 95 6.72 28.96 6.44
N GLN A 96 6.51 30.15 7.01
CA GLN A 96 6.58 31.41 6.26
C GLN A 96 7.94 31.55 5.56
N GLN A 97 9.04 31.25 6.26
CA GLN A 97 10.39 31.28 5.67
C GLN A 97 10.61 30.23 4.57
N SER A 98 9.93 29.09 4.64
CA SER A 98 10.01 28.03 3.64
C SER A 98 9.34 28.48 2.33
N ILE A 99 8.13 29.05 2.44
CA ILE A 99 7.37 29.63 1.32
C ILE A 99 8.17 30.75 0.65
N GLU A 100 8.79 31.63 1.43
CA GLU A 100 9.61 32.72 0.90
C GLU A 100 10.88 32.26 0.18
N LYS A 101 11.43 31.09 0.54
CA LYS A 101 12.57 30.48 -0.16
C LYS A 101 12.15 29.81 -1.47
N GLU A 102 11.00 29.13 -1.50
CA GLU A 102 10.46 28.50 -2.71
C GLU A 102 10.12 29.53 -3.79
N ASN A 103 9.44 30.62 -3.43
CA ASN A 103 9.11 31.70 -4.37
C ASN A 103 10.35 32.33 -5.02
N LYS A 104 11.47 32.43 -4.28
CA LYS A 104 12.75 32.93 -4.82
C LYS A 104 13.45 31.96 -5.77
N LEU A 105 13.18 30.66 -5.66
CA LEU A 105 13.72 29.65 -6.57
C LEU A 105 12.93 29.59 -7.89
N GLU A 106 11.61 29.77 -7.83
CA GLU A 106 10.75 29.78 -9.02
C GLU A 106 10.97 31.01 -9.92
N GLU A 107 11.27 32.18 -9.34
CA GLU A 107 11.65 33.38 -10.10
C GLU A 107 12.99 33.23 -10.85
N GLY A 108 13.85 32.27 -10.44
CA GLY A 108 15.11 31.95 -11.12
C GLY A 108 15.00 30.95 -12.26
N GLN A 109 13.89 30.21 -12.38
CA GLN A 109 13.76 29.07 -13.31
C GLN A 109 12.82 29.32 -14.49
N ASN A 110 12.05 30.41 -14.50
CA ASN A 110 11.15 30.77 -15.60
C ASN A 110 11.81 31.62 -16.71
N ALA A 111 12.97 31.17 -17.19
CA ALA A 111 13.60 31.68 -18.40
C ALA A 111 14.14 30.55 -19.26
N ASN A 112 13.30 29.56 -19.61
CA ASN A 112 13.44 28.82 -20.88
C ASN A 112 12.26 27.87 -21.13
N GLU A 113 11.97 27.71 -22.43
CA GLU A 113 11.10 26.70 -23.05
C GLU A 113 9.59 26.98 -23.16
N LEU A 114 9.27 27.71 -24.23
CA LEU A 114 8.03 27.58 -24.99
C LEU A 114 8.41 27.04 -26.37
N LYS A 115 7.85 25.88 -26.80
CA LYS A 115 7.38 25.66 -28.19
C LYS A 115 6.73 24.29 -28.45
N ASN A 116 5.54 24.41 -29.05
CA ASN A 116 4.91 23.56 -30.08
C ASN A 116 4.23 22.24 -29.69
N THR A 117 2.90 22.16 -29.90
CA THR A 117 2.29 21.13 -30.76
C THR A 117 0.91 21.60 -31.26
N GLU A 118 0.63 21.46 -32.56
CA GLU A 118 -0.73 21.45 -33.13
C GLU A 118 -0.88 20.34 -34.19
N GLN A 119 -2.13 19.86 -34.32
CA GLN A 119 -2.83 19.09 -35.38
C GLN A 119 -3.20 17.64 -35.02
N LYS A 120 -4.49 17.34 -34.75
CA LYS A 120 -5.65 17.00 -35.66
C LYS A 120 -5.55 15.56 -36.21
N GLN A 121 -6.58 14.70 -36.31
CA GLN A 121 -8.04 14.85 -36.38
C GLN A 121 -8.73 13.45 -36.27
N GLU A 122 -10.03 13.44 -35.93
CA GLU A 122 -10.96 12.29 -35.83
C GLU A 122 -11.35 11.63 -37.17
N ARG A 123 -11.80 10.35 -37.14
CA ARG A 123 -13.18 9.95 -37.53
C ARG A 123 -13.53 8.46 -37.30
N ILE A 124 -14.82 8.29 -37.01
CA ILE A 124 -15.66 7.12 -36.74
C ILE A 124 -15.92 6.27 -38.00
N VAL A 125 -15.96 4.94 -37.88
CA VAL A 125 -16.80 4.04 -38.71
C VAL A 125 -17.33 2.87 -37.86
N GLU A 126 -18.65 2.77 -37.77
CA GLU A 126 -19.41 1.60 -37.30
C GLU A 126 -19.29 0.44 -38.31
N ASN A 127 -19.26 -0.81 -37.84
CA ASN A 127 -19.95 -1.93 -38.48
C ASN A 127 -20.07 -3.16 -37.56
N ASN A 128 -21.30 -3.65 -37.46
CA ASN A 128 -21.71 -4.93 -36.86
C ASN A 128 -21.31 -6.12 -37.74
N VAL A 129 -20.85 -7.23 -37.14
CA VAL A 129 -21.14 -8.60 -37.63
C VAL A 129 -21.23 -9.57 -36.44
N MET A 130 -22.28 -10.38 -36.48
CA MET A 130 -22.61 -11.52 -35.62
C MET A 130 -21.48 -12.57 -35.53
N ASP A 131 -21.31 -13.16 -34.35
CA ASP A 131 -21.03 -14.60 -34.27
C ASP A 131 -21.76 -15.23 -33.08
N LYS A 132 -22.71 -16.11 -33.45
CA LYS A 132 -23.27 -17.15 -32.59
C LYS A 132 -22.31 -18.33 -32.70
N ASP A 133 -21.82 -18.86 -31.58
CA ASP A 133 -21.98 -20.29 -31.29
C ASP A 133 -21.29 -20.75 -29.99
N ASN A 134 -21.93 -21.77 -29.40
CA ASN A 134 -21.38 -22.80 -28.52
C ASN A 134 -21.19 -22.47 -27.03
N ASN A 135 -22.33 -22.37 -26.34
CA ASN A 135 -22.44 -22.69 -24.92
C ASN A 135 -22.30 -24.22 -24.71
N LYS A 136 -21.07 -24.67 -24.45
CA LYS A 136 -20.81 -25.97 -23.81
C LYS A 136 -21.16 -25.82 -22.33
N ILE A 137 -22.19 -26.53 -21.90
CA ILE A 137 -22.60 -26.67 -20.49
C ILE A 137 -21.40 -27.26 -19.71
N LEU A 138 -20.62 -26.39 -19.08
CA LEU A 138 -19.66 -26.75 -18.04
C LEU A 138 -20.48 -27.21 -16.84
N GLN A 139 -20.48 -28.51 -16.59
CA GLN A 139 -20.92 -29.05 -15.30
C GLN A 139 -20.08 -28.37 -14.21
N LYS A 140 -20.71 -27.52 -13.40
CA LYS A 140 -20.14 -27.05 -12.14
C LYS A 140 -19.80 -28.29 -11.32
N GLU A 141 -18.51 -28.59 -11.17
CA GLU A 141 -18.06 -29.47 -10.11
C GLU A 141 -18.60 -28.90 -8.80
N ILE A 142 -19.28 -29.74 -8.01
CA ILE A 142 -19.78 -29.37 -6.70
C ILE A 142 -18.56 -29.01 -5.85
N GLU A 143 -18.40 -27.72 -5.52
CA GLU A 143 -17.36 -27.20 -4.63
C GLU A 143 -17.38 -28.01 -3.33
N LYS A 144 -16.42 -28.92 -3.18
CA LYS A 144 -16.23 -29.64 -1.92
C LYS A 144 -15.76 -28.62 -0.89
N THR A 145 -16.42 -28.56 0.26
CA THR A 145 -16.04 -27.69 1.36
C THR A 145 -14.64 -28.09 1.87
N GLU A 146 -13.66 -27.19 1.76
CA GLU A 146 -12.29 -27.42 2.24
C GLU A 146 -12.06 -26.68 3.57
N ILE A 147 -11.21 -27.23 4.44
CA ILE A 147 -10.87 -26.62 5.74
C ILE A 147 -9.43 -26.11 5.74
N GLY A 148 -9.21 -24.93 6.32
CA GLY A 148 -7.90 -24.29 6.44
C GLY A 148 -7.74 -23.11 5.47
N LYS A 149 -6.71 -22.28 5.72
CA LYS A 149 -6.38 -21.12 4.88
C LYS A 149 -5.03 -21.34 4.22
N THR A 150 -4.96 -21.13 2.92
CA THR A 150 -3.68 -21.07 2.21
C THR A 150 -2.96 -19.76 2.56
N LYS A 151 -1.64 -19.82 2.62
CA LYS A 151 -0.76 -18.66 2.85
C LYS A 151 0.46 -18.74 1.92
N PRO A 152 1.25 -17.68 1.77
CA PRO A 152 2.46 -17.74 0.96
C PRO A 152 3.40 -18.89 1.36
N GLY A 153 4.05 -19.49 0.36
CA GLY A 153 4.91 -20.68 0.49
C GLY A 153 4.20 -22.00 0.16
N ILE A 154 4.65 -23.09 0.80
CA ILE A 154 4.13 -24.44 0.60
C ILE A 154 2.83 -24.63 1.40
N ASN A 155 1.79 -25.11 0.72
CA ASN A 155 0.53 -25.54 1.31
C ASN A 155 0.25 -26.99 0.90
N LEU A 156 0.02 -27.86 1.86
CA LEU A 156 -0.28 -29.27 1.63
C LEU A 156 -1.74 -29.55 1.95
N GLN A 157 -2.41 -30.30 1.09
CA GLN A 157 -3.77 -30.78 1.33
C GLN A 157 -3.73 -32.27 1.63
N GLY A 158 -4.32 -32.68 2.75
CA GLY A 158 -4.43 -34.08 3.14
C GLY A 158 -5.72 -34.38 3.88
N TYR A 159 -5.86 -35.64 4.31
CA TYR A 159 -6.99 -36.09 5.12
C TYR A 159 -6.60 -36.21 6.57
N TYR A 160 -7.56 -35.93 7.45
CA TYR A 160 -7.34 -36.01 8.89
C TYR A 160 -7.85 -37.34 9.45
N THR A 161 -7.00 -38.08 10.18
CA THR A 161 -7.31 -39.45 10.64
C THR A 161 -7.87 -39.55 12.06
N ASN A 162 -7.74 -38.51 12.89
CA ASN A 162 -8.23 -38.56 14.26
C ASN A 162 -9.74 -38.23 14.35
N GLU A 163 -10.53 -39.22 14.78
CA GLU A 163 -11.99 -39.16 14.84
C GLU A 163 -12.54 -38.06 15.76
N THR A 164 -11.72 -37.51 16.68
CA THR A 164 -12.16 -36.44 17.59
C THR A 164 -12.22 -35.07 16.91
N CYS A 165 -11.56 -34.87 15.76
CA CYS A 165 -11.57 -33.61 15.04
C CYS A 165 -12.79 -33.48 14.12
N LEU A 166 -13.39 -32.29 14.06
CA LEU A 166 -14.53 -31.99 13.19
C LEU A 166 -14.23 -32.26 11.71
N ALA A 167 -13.02 -31.91 11.25
CA ALA A 167 -12.60 -32.15 9.87
C ALA A 167 -12.59 -33.64 9.49
N SER A 168 -12.18 -34.50 10.42
CA SER A 168 -12.17 -35.96 10.25
C SER A 168 -13.58 -36.53 10.15
N LYS A 169 -14.46 -36.11 11.06
CA LYS A 169 -15.86 -36.57 11.10
C LYS A 169 -16.60 -36.27 9.80
N ALA A 170 -16.29 -35.12 9.18
CA ALA A 170 -16.84 -34.71 7.90
C ALA A 170 -16.05 -35.22 6.68
N LYS A 171 -14.93 -35.93 6.89
CA LYS A 171 -14.00 -36.41 5.85
C LYS A 171 -13.56 -35.31 4.88
N LEU A 172 -13.40 -34.10 5.38
CA LEU A 172 -13.03 -32.94 4.56
C LEU A 172 -11.50 -32.86 4.41
N PRO A 173 -11.00 -32.51 3.22
CA PRO A 173 -9.59 -32.24 3.03
C PRO A 173 -9.18 -30.97 3.81
N VAL A 174 -7.99 -31.03 4.41
CA VAL A 174 -7.44 -29.96 5.26
C VAL A 174 -6.16 -29.41 4.66
N TRP A 175 -6.08 -28.09 4.55
CA TRP A 175 -4.87 -27.37 4.17
C TRP A 175 -3.95 -27.16 5.37
N VAL A 176 -2.67 -27.52 5.20
CA VAL A 176 -1.58 -27.24 6.13
C VAL A 176 -0.56 -26.35 5.44
N ASN A 177 -0.31 -25.16 5.99
CA ASN A 177 0.71 -24.25 5.48
C ASN A 177 2.04 -24.51 6.19
N ILE A 178 3.07 -24.85 5.41
CA ILE A 178 4.45 -25.01 5.88
C ILE A 178 5.20 -23.67 5.79
N GLY A 179 4.80 -22.79 4.86
CA GLY A 179 5.45 -21.50 4.65
C GLY A 179 6.62 -21.59 3.66
N PHE A 180 7.58 -20.68 3.79
CA PHE A 180 8.78 -20.66 2.94
C PHE A 180 9.85 -21.57 3.54
N ASP A 181 9.84 -22.84 3.16
CA ASP A 181 10.72 -23.86 3.71
C ASP A 181 11.08 -24.92 2.65
N ASN A 182 11.92 -25.88 3.06
CA ASN A 182 12.18 -27.12 2.36
C ASN A 182 11.56 -28.26 3.16
N VAL A 183 10.68 -29.06 2.54
CA VAL A 183 10.08 -30.23 3.18
C VAL A 183 10.24 -31.46 2.31
N ALA A 184 10.65 -32.56 2.92
CA ALA A 184 10.64 -33.88 2.31
C ALA A 184 9.62 -34.76 3.03
N PHE A 185 8.78 -35.48 2.29
CA PHE A 185 7.77 -36.34 2.88
C PHE A 185 7.39 -37.51 1.97
N ILE A 186 6.99 -38.63 2.57
CA ILE A 186 6.30 -39.73 1.90
C ILE A 186 4.80 -39.53 2.08
N SER A 187 4.05 -39.46 0.97
CA SER A 187 2.67 -38.95 0.93
C SER A 187 1.66 -39.70 1.81
N ASP A 188 1.84 -41.01 2.02
CA ASP A 188 0.96 -41.87 2.81
C ASP A 188 1.48 -42.20 4.21
N LYS A 189 2.76 -41.91 4.50
CA LYS A 189 3.40 -42.21 5.80
C LYS A 189 3.61 -40.98 6.66
N THR A 190 3.75 -39.81 6.06
CA THR A 190 4.09 -38.58 6.79
C THR A 190 2.83 -37.91 7.30
N SER A 191 2.87 -37.44 8.54
CA SER A 191 1.79 -36.73 9.19
C SER A 191 2.16 -35.27 9.47
N PHE A 192 1.24 -34.35 9.20
CA PHE A 192 1.41 -32.93 9.47
C PHE A 192 0.44 -32.43 10.54
N GLY A 193 0.88 -31.37 11.24
CA GLY A 193 0.07 -30.70 12.26
C GLY A 193 -1.20 -30.10 11.66
N CYS A 194 -2.35 -30.46 12.19
CA CYS A 194 -3.60 -29.85 11.78
C CYS A 194 -3.72 -28.41 12.29
N PRO A 195 -4.21 -27.47 11.48
CA PRO A 195 -4.35 -26.08 11.89
C PRO A 195 -5.29 -25.88 13.09
N ASP A 196 -6.29 -26.75 13.27
CA ASP A 196 -7.32 -26.56 14.30
C ASP A 196 -6.90 -27.11 15.68
N CYS A 197 -6.44 -28.36 15.73
CA CYS A 197 -6.10 -29.04 16.98
C CYS A 197 -4.60 -29.16 17.23
N LYS A 198 -3.75 -28.76 16.26
CA LYS A 198 -2.27 -28.82 16.30
C LYS A 198 -1.67 -30.22 16.42
N THR A 199 -2.47 -31.28 16.49
CA THR A 199 -1.96 -32.66 16.50
C THR A 199 -1.45 -33.06 15.12
N PRO A 200 -0.33 -33.82 15.02
CA PRO A 200 0.24 -34.27 13.75
C PRO A 200 -0.59 -35.44 13.18
N THR A 201 -1.71 -35.13 12.56
CA THR A 201 -2.76 -36.10 12.19
C THR A 201 -3.29 -35.91 10.78
N VAL A 202 -2.80 -34.91 10.03
CA VAL A 202 -3.08 -34.79 8.60
C VAL A 202 -2.15 -35.72 7.85
N THR A 203 -2.69 -36.81 7.30
CA THR A 203 -1.99 -37.83 6.53
C THR A 203 -2.51 -37.85 5.09
N SER A 204 -2.00 -38.79 4.28
CA SER A 204 -2.53 -39.03 2.92
C SER A 204 -2.57 -37.76 2.09
N ILE A 205 -1.42 -37.11 1.95
CA ILE A 205 -1.30 -35.85 1.21
C ILE A 205 -1.65 -36.12 -0.25
N ILE A 206 -2.65 -35.41 -0.76
CA ILE A 206 -3.19 -35.57 -2.11
C ILE A 206 -2.84 -34.41 -3.04
N LYS A 207 -2.46 -33.26 -2.48
CA LYS A 207 -2.17 -32.04 -3.24
C LYS A 207 -1.12 -31.20 -2.55
N ALA A 208 -0.24 -30.60 -3.33
CA ALA A 208 0.65 -29.52 -2.89
C ALA A 208 0.32 -28.27 -3.70
N MET A 209 0.22 -27.12 -3.03
CA MET A 209 0.03 -25.81 -3.63
C MET A 209 1.14 -24.87 -3.18
N PHE A 210 1.84 -24.29 -4.13
CA PHE A 210 2.77 -23.21 -3.91
C PHE A 210 2.05 -21.89 -4.17
N TYR A 211 2.21 -20.93 -3.25
CA TYR A 211 1.53 -19.64 -3.33
C TYR A 211 2.51 -18.50 -3.09
N ASN A 212 2.54 -17.50 -3.97
CA ASN A 212 3.40 -16.31 -3.92
C ASN A 212 4.87 -16.64 -3.60
N SER A 213 5.45 -17.62 -4.31
CA SER A 213 6.80 -18.13 -4.06
C SER A 213 7.51 -18.53 -5.35
N GLU A 214 8.84 -18.44 -5.37
CA GLU A 214 9.64 -19.25 -6.28
C GLU A 214 9.78 -20.65 -5.67
N HIS A 215 9.47 -21.69 -6.43
CA HIS A 215 9.44 -23.04 -5.87
C HIS A 215 10.06 -24.10 -6.76
N SER A 216 10.33 -25.24 -6.12
CA SER A 216 10.64 -26.48 -6.82
C SER A 216 9.98 -27.69 -6.17
N ILE A 217 9.63 -28.67 -6.99
CA ILE A 217 9.09 -29.96 -6.59
C ILE A 217 9.79 -31.07 -7.36
N SER A 218 10.24 -32.11 -6.66
CA SER A 218 10.73 -33.36 -7.24
C SER A 218 10.07 -34.56 -6.57
N THR A 219 10.11 -35.71 -7.24
CA THR A 219 9.51 -36.97 -6.78
C THR A 219 10.56 -38.08 -6.83
N SER A 220 10.43 -39.13 -6.02
CA SER A 220 11.31 -40.29 -6.07
C SER A 220 11.38 -40.95 -7.46
N ASP A 221 10.28 -40.87 -8.23
CA ASP A 221 10.18 -41.47 -9.57
C ASP A 221 10.77 -40.56 -10.66
N ASP A 222 10.85 -39.26 -10.39
CA ASP A 222 11.41 -38.26 -11.29
C ASP A 222 12.21 -37.24 -10.47
N PRO A 223 13.52 -37.48 -10.29
CA PRO A 223 14.35 -36.66 -9.42
C PRO A 223 14.63 -35.28 -10.03
N ILE A 224 14.25 -35.02 -11.29
CA ILE A 224 14.46 -33.72 -11.92
C ILE A 224 13.45 -32.73 -11.32
N PRO A 225 13.91 -31.70 -10.57
CA PRO A 225 13.00 -30.78 -9.94
C PRO A 225 12.35 -29.88 -10.98
N VAL A 226 11.02 -29.84 -10.98
CA VAL A 226 10.25 -28.82 -11.70
C VAL A 226 10.39 -27.51 -10.92
N LYS A 227 10.88 -26.47 -11.58
CA LYS A 227 11.03 -25.11 -11.01
C LYS A 227 10.05 -24.16 -11.66
N ASP A 228 9.43 -23.31 -10.87
CA ASP A 228 8.44 -22.34 -11.34
C ASP A 228 8.38 -21.14 -10.38
N ASN A 229 7.81 -20.04 -10.82
CA ASN A 229 7.60 -18.81 -10.07
C ASN A 229 6.23 -18.17 -10.33
N ASN A 230 5.27 -18.94 -10.85
CA ASN A 230 3.87 -18.55 -10.87
C ASN A 230 3.31 -18.38 -9.44
N TYR A 231 2.46 -17.37 -9.25
CA TYR A 231 1.91 -16.99 -7.95
C TYR A 231 1.06 -18.08 -7.31
N GLN A 232 0.53 -19.00 -8.11
CA GLN A 232 -0.23 -20.15 -7.62
C GLN A 232 0.01 -21.35 -8.54
N CYS A 233 0.67 -22.38 -8.02
CA CYS A 233 0.86 -23.67 -8.71
C CYS A 233 0.36 -24.81 -7.84
N SER A 234 -0.46 -25.69 -8.42
CA SER A 234 -0.98 -26.87 -7.75
C SER A 234 -0.47 -28.14 -8.42
N TYR A 235 0.00 -29.08 -7.60
CA TYR A 235 0.50 -30.39 -8.02
C TYR A 235 -0.30 -31.49 -7.32
N SER A 236 -0.75 -32.49 -8.08
CA SER A 236 -1.35 -33.70 -7.53
C SER A 236 -0.26 -34.60 -6.95
N ILE A 237 -0.48 -35.09 -5.73
CA ILE A 237 0.47 -35.94 -5.00
C ILE A 237 -0.03 -37.39 -5.06
N LYS A 238 0.84 -38.29 -5.54
CA LYS A 238 0.54 -39.72 -5.63
C LYS A 238 0.87 -40.41 -4.31
N SER A 239 -0.01 -41.31 -3.87
CA SER A 239 0.20 -42.12 -2.66
C SER A 239 1.45 -42.99 -2.78
N GLY A 240 2.20 -43.13 -1.69
CA GLY A 240 3.37 -44.02 -1.60
C GLY A 240 4.69 -43.44 -2.13
N LEU A 241 4.66 -42.31 -2.84
CA LEU A 241 5.88 -41.66 -3.35
C LEU A 241 6.48 -40.70 -2.33
N SER A 242 7.80 -40.52 -2.43
CA SER A 242 8.52 -39.48 -1.71
C SER A 242 8.59 -38.21 -2.55
N TYR A 243 8.37 -37.07 -1.91
CA TYR A 243 8.44 -35.74 -2.51
C TYR A 243 9.43 -34.87 -1.76
N GLU A 244 10.16 -34.04 -2.50
CA GLU A 244 10.93 -32.93 -1.96
C GLU A 244 10.37 -31.63 -2.53
N LEU A 245 9.93 -30.74 -1.64
CA LEU A 245 9.39 -29.43 -1.98
C LEU A 245 10.28 -28.36 -1.40
N LYS A 246 10.45 -27.27 -2.15
CA LYS A 246 11.15 -26.07 -1.70
C LYS A 246 10.37 -24.85 -2.15
N ALA A 247 10.15 -23.90 -1.24
CA ALA A 247 9.59 -22.60 -1.58
C ALA A 247 10.41 -21.48 -0.94
N ASN A 248 10.74 -20.48 -1.74
CA ASN A 248 11.44 -19.28 -1.32
C ASN A 248 10.56 -18.06 -1.60
N LYS A 249 10.75 -17.00 -0.82
CA LYS A 249 10.20 -15.69 -1.17
C LYS A 249 10.76 -15.29 -2.52
N ILE A 250 9.93 -14.68 -3.37
CA ILE A 250 10.41 -14.07 -4.62
C ILE A 250 11.43 -12.98 -4.29
N ARG A 251 12.47 -12.88 -5.12
CA ARG A 251 13.56 -11.91 -4.97
C ARG A 251 13.95 -11.43 -6.37
N GLN A 252 14.37 -10.18 -6.48
CA GLN A 252 15.02 -9.72 -7.70
C GLN A 252 16.31 -10.52 -7.92
N ARG A 253 16.72 -10.62 -9.19
CA ARG A 253 17.87 -11.42 -9.62
C ARG A 253 19.04 -10.55 -10.09
N ALA A 254 19.08 -9.33 -9.58
CA ALA A 254 20.10 -8.36 -9.95
C ALA A 254 21.42 -8.61 -9.21
N LYS A 255 22.51 -8.23 -9.85
CA LYS A 255 23.88 -8.33 -9.33
C LYS A 255 24.32 -7.09 -8.54
N SER A 256 23.72 -5.94 -8.84
CA SER A 256 23.91 -4.68 -8.12
C SER A 256 22.64 -3.82 -8.20
N ILE A 257 22.63 -2.68 -7.52
CA ILE A 257 21.52 -1.72 -7.57
C ILE A 257 21.42 -1.08 -8.96
N GLU A 258 22.54 -0.80 -9.60
CA GLU A 258 22.62 -0.24 -10.96
C GLU A 258 22.04 -1.23 -11.97
N ASP A 259 22.44 -2.50 -11.89
CA ASP A 259 21.88 -3.59 -12.71
C ASP A 259 20.37 -3.74 -12.47
N LEU A 260 19.91 -3.64 -11.22
CA LEU A 260 18.47 -3.69 -10.90
C LEU A 260 17.70 -2.53 -11.54
N ARG A 261 18.23 -1.31 -11.48
CA ARG A 261 17.62 -0.12 -12.08
C ARG A 261 17.57 -0.23 -13.60
N GLU A 262 18.68 -0.60 -14.22
CA GLU A 262 18.78 -0.74 -15.68
C GLU A 262 17.79 -1.79 -16.19
N ARG A 263 17.76 -2.98 -15.57
CA ARG A 263 16.80 -4.03 -15.94
C ARG A 263 15.36 -3.60 -15.72
N SER A 264 15.08 -2.91 -14.61
CA SER A 264 13.74 -2.40 -14.31
C SER A 264 13.29 -1.39 -15.38
N GLU A 265 14.13 -0.42 -15.74
CA GLU A 265 13.79 0.55 -16.79
C GLU A 265 13.55 -0.14 -18.14
N ASN A 266 14.45 -1.05 -18.52
CA ASN A 266 14.33 -1.81 -19.75
C ASN A 266 13.05 -2.66 -19.78
N ALA A 267 12.71 -3.32 -18.68
CA ALA A 267 11.49 -4.10 -18.52
C ALA A 267 10.23 -3.24 -18.58
N MET A 268 10.21 -2.08 -17.91
CA MET A 268 9.08 -1.15 -17.97
C MET A 268 8.82 -0.60 -19.37
N ASN A 269 9.86 -0.49 -20.20
CA ASN A 269 9.77 -0.02 -21.58
C ASN A 269 9.64 -1.15 -22.61
N SER A 270 9.59 -2.40 -22.16
CA SER A 270 9.49 -3.60 -22.99
C SER A 270 8.17 -3.68 -23.75
N VAL A 271 8.14 -4.49 -24.82
CA VAL A 271 6.92 -4.66 -25.64
C VAL A 271 5.85 -5.44 -24.88
N GLU A 272 6.27 -6.36 -24.02
CA GLU A 272 5.45 -7.18 -23.15
C GLU A 272 4.62 -6.30 -22.19
N ILE A 273 5.26 -5.35 -21.51
CA ILE A 273 4.59 -4.39 -20.62
C ILE A 273 3.72 -3.41 -21.41
N LYS A 274 4.19 -2.91 -22.56
CA LYS A 274 3.39 -2.02 -23.41
C LYS A 274 2.10 -2.68 -23.88
N ASN A 275 2.15 -3.96 -24.27
CA ASN A 275 0.97 -4.71 -24.70
C ASN A 275 -0.04 -4.89 -23.55
N LEU A 276 0.44 -5.20 -22.34
CA LEU A 276 -0.41 -5.25 -21.15
C LEU A 276 -1.08 -3.89 -20.87
N ILE A 277 -0.32 -2.79 -20.97
CA ILE A 277 -0.85 -1.43 -20.77
C ILE A 277 -1.91 -1.10 -21.82
N ILE A 278 -1.67 -1.41 -23.10
CA ILE A 278 -2.64 -1.22 -24.18
C ILE A 278 -3.93 -2.00 -23.87
N GLU A 279 -3.83 -3.24 -23.39
CA GLU A 279 -5.01 -4.03 -23.03
C GLU A 279 -5.80 -3.39 -21.88
N LEU A 280 -5.13 -2.93 -20.82
CA LEU A 280 -5.78 -2.21 -19.72
C LEU A 280 -6.47 -0.93 -20.21
N GLN A 281 -5.83 -0.18 -21.12
CA GLN A 281 -6.37 1.05 -21.67
C GLN A 281 -7.63 0.84 -22.54
N LYS A 282 -7.81 -0.34 -23.16
CA LYS A 282 -9.07 -0.68 -23.87
C LYS A 282 -10.29 -0.69 -22.95
N TYR A 283 -10.09 -0.92 -21.66
CA TYR A 283 -11.13 -0.87 -20.63
C TYR A 283 -11.19 0.49 -19.92
N GLU A 284 -10.57 1.52 -20.52
CA GLU A 284 -10.47 2.87 -19.97
C GLU A 284 -9.86 2.91 -18.56
N ILE A 285 -8.90 2.02 -18.31
CA ILE A 285 -8.13 1.99 -17.06
C ILE A 285 -6.89 2.85 -17.25
N THR A 286 -6.64 3.76 -16.31
CA THR A 286 -5.47 4.65 -16.36
C THR A 286 -4.27 3.92 -15.77
N VAL A 287 -3.17 3.84 -16.51
CA VAL A 287 -1.90 3.27 -16.05
C VAL A 287 -0.87 4.39 -15.95
N VAL A 288 -0.35 4.64 -14.75
CA VAL A 288 0.62 5.70 -14.50
C VAL A 288 1.99 5.10 -14.24
N LYS A 289 2.95 5.47 -15.10
CA LYS A 289 4.39 5.23 -14.92
C LYS A 289 4.98 6.42 -14.14
N PRO A 290 5.77 6.21 -13.07
CA PRO A 290 6.56 7.28 -12.47
C PRO A 290 7.46 7.94 -13.54
N PRO A 291 7.61 9.28 -13.53
CA PRO A 291 8.38 10.00 -14.55
C PRO A 291 9.86 9.59 -14.55
N ASN A 292 10.40 9.31 -13.35
CA ASN A 292 11.75 8.81 -13.15
C ASN A 292 11.72 7.59 -12.23
N LEU A 293 12.68 6.68 -12.40
CA LEU A 293 13.00 5.70 -11.37
C LEU A 293 13.33 6.43 -10.06
N LYS A 294 12.96 5.82 -8.94
CA LYS A 294 13.20 6.34 -7.59
C LYS A 294 14.63 6.89 -7.43
N GLY A 295 14.82 8.07 -6.85
CA GLY A 295 16.15 8.67 -6.67
C GLY A 295 17.12 7.77 -5.91
N ASN A 296 18.41 7.82 -6.26
CA ASN A 296 19.42 6.89 -5.72
C ASN A 296 19.54 6.94 -4.19
N GLU A 297 19.60 8.14 -3.60
CA GLU A 297 19.74 8.32 -2.15
C GLU A 297 18.54 7.73 -1.38
N ARG A 298 17.32 8.14 -1.73
CA ARG A 298 16.09 7.63 -1.11
C ARG A 298 15.89 6.12 -1.34
N LEU A 299 16.35 5.58 -2.47
CA LEU A 299 16.32 4.14 -2.72
C LEU A 299 17.31 3.39 -1.81
N LEU A 300 18.53 3.91 -1.66
CA LEU A 300 19.56 3.32 -0.78
C LEU A 300 19.13 3.35 0.68
N GLU A 301 18.62 4.48 1.16
CA GLU A 301 18.07 4.62 2.51
C GLU A 301 16.96 3.60 2.76
N LYS A 302 16.04 3.47 1.79
CA LYS A 302 14.96 2.49 1.85
C LYS A 302 15.49 1.06 1.93
N ILE A 303 16.42 0.69 1.04
CA ILE A 303 17.01 -0.65 1.02
C ILE A 303 17.71 -0.96 2.34
N GLN A 304 18.43 0.01 2.89
CA GLN A 304 19.11 -0.14 4.17
C GLN A 304 18.12 -0.29 5.33
N ALA A 305 17.08 0.54 5.38
CA ALA A 305 16.10 0.55 6.46
C ALA A 305 15.19 -0.69 6.45
N ASP A 306 14.70 -1.09 5.27
CA ASP A 306 13.65 -2.10 5.13
C ASP A 306 14.17 -3.51 4.88
N TYR A 307 15.28 -3.61 4.16
CA TYR A 307 15.79 -4.87 3.64
C TYR A 307 17.19 -5.18 4.18
N GLY A 308 17.71 -4.37 5.11
CA GLY A 308 19.02 -4.59 5.72
C GLY A 308 20.16 -4.53 4.70
N GLY A 309 20.03 -3.73 3.64
CA GLY A 309 21.01 -3.63 2.55
C GLY A 309 20.74 -4.57 1.37
N ASP A 310 19.77 -5.49 1.49
CA ASP A 310 19.43 -6.44 0.44
C ASP A 310 18.54 -5.84 -0.65
N PHE A 311 19.17 -5.24 -1.65
CA PHE A 311 18.45 -4.61 -2.77
C PHE A 311 17.58 -5.58 -3.56
N ASN A 312 17.85 -6.89 -3.48
CA ASN A 312 17.04 -7.88 -4.19
C ASN A 312 15.64 -8.10 -3.56
N GLN A 313 15.33 -7.41 -2.45
CA GLN A 313 13.98 -7.34 -1.89
C GLN A 313 13.21 -6.07 -2.31
N ALA A 314 13.85 -5.15 -3.04
CA ALA A 314 13.21 -3.92 -3.51
C ALA A 314 12.45 -4.14 -4.83
N PHE A 315 11.12 -4.20 -4.75
CA PHE A 315 10.24 -4.36 -5.91
C PHE A 315 9.65 -3.04 -6.42
N ASP A 316 9.74 -1.96 -5.65
CA ASP A 316 9.15 -0.66 -5.99
C ASP A 316 10.03 0.22 -6.89
N ILE A 317 11.12 -0.34 -7.44
CA ILE A 317 11.99 0.35 -8.41
C ILE A 317 11.28 0.43 -9.76
N GLY A 318 10.92 -0.73 -10.32
CA GLY A 318 10.08 -0.81 -11.50
C GLY A 318 8.63 -0.99 -11.11
N ARG A 319 7.87 0.11 -11.05
CA ARG A 319 6.47 0.08 -10.59
C ARG A 319 5.51 0.86 -11.50
N PHE A 320 4.27 0.40 -11.57
CA PHE A 320 3.16 1.13 -12.17
C PHE A 320 2.02 1.27 -11.17
N THR A 321 1.31 2.41 -11.25
CA THR A 321 0.07 2.62 -10.51
C THR A 321 -1.11 2.50 -11.48
N ILE A 322 -2.03 1.57 -11.21
CA ILE A 322 -3.23 1.34 -12.01
C ILE A 322 -4.41 2.00 -11.31
N LEU A 323 -5.00 3.00 -11.96
CA LEU A 323 -6.05 3.83 -11.40
C LEU A 323 -7.39 3.49 -12.03
N CYS A 324 -8.31 3.01 -11.21
CA CYS A 324 -9.63 2.55 -11.63
C CYS A 324 -10.72 3.52 -11.12
N ASP A 325 -11.73 3.80 -11.94
CA ASP A 325 -12.82 4.71 -11.54
C ASP A 325 -13.78 4.06 -10.53
N ASN A 326 -13.92 2.74 -10.59
CA ASN A 326 -14.89 1.99 -9.79
C ASN A 326 -14.42 0.54 -9.54
N PRO A 327 -15.05 -0.19 -8.61
CA PRO A 327 -14.68 -1.57 -8.27
C PRO A 327 -14.72 -2.53 -9.46
N THR A 328 -15.64 -2.35 -10.41
CA THR A 328 -15.71 -3.20 -11.61
C THR A 328 -14.46 -3.04 -12.47
N LYS A 329 -14.00 -1.81 -12.73
CA LYS A 329 -12.74 -1.56 -13.44
C LYS A 329 -11.53 -2.12 -12.70
N LEU A 330 -11.53 -2.06 -11.35
CA LEU A 330 -10.47 -2.67 -10.54
C LEU A 330 -10.43 -4.20 -10.72
N GLN A 331 -11.57 -4.88 -10.64
CA GLN A 331 -11.66 -6.32 -10.88
C GLN A 331 -11.24 -6.68 -12.30
N THR A 332 -11.64 -5.88 -13.30
CA THR A 332 -11.18 -6.04 -14.69
C THR A 332 -9.67 -5.88 -14.80
N ALA A 333 -9.07 -4.86 -14.16
CA ALA A 333 -7.62 -4.65 -14.16
C ALA A 333 -6.87 -5.86 -13.60
N VAL A 334 -7.34 -6.39 -12.46
CA VAL A 334 -6.79 -7.59 -11.82
C VAL A 334 -6.93 -8.80 -12.73
N ALA A 335 -8.09 -8.99 -13.37
CA ALA A 335 -8.31 -10.10 -14.30
C ALA A 335 -7.41 -10.03 -15.55
N VAL A 336 -7.19 -8.83 -16.10
CA VAL A 336 -6.26 -8.62 -17.23
C VAL A 336 -4.82 -8.92 -16.80
N MET A 337 -4.38 -8.39 -15.65
CA MET A 337 -3.04 -8.67 -15.12
C MET A 337 -2.85 -10.15 -14.78
N LYS A 338 -3.89 -10.86 -14.34
CA LYS A 338 -3.82 -12.31 -14.07
C LYS A 338 -3.67 -13.16 -15.34
N LYS A 339 -3.96 -12.61 -16.51
CA LYS A 339 -3.71 -13.23 -17.82
C LYS A 339 -2.34 -12.84 -18.39
N ALA A 340 -1.38 -12.52 -17.52
CA ALA A 340 -0.03 -12.04 -17.88
C ALA A 340 0.68 -12.91 -18.92
N GLU A 341 0.43 -14.22 -18.91
CA GLU A 341 1.03 -15.18 -19.84
C GLU A 341 0.75 -14.83 -21.31
N GLN A 342 -0.42 -14.23 -21.61
CA GLN A 342 -0.77 -13.75 -22.96
C GLN A 342 0.17 -12.67 -23.48
N PHE A 343 0.91 -12.01 -22.59
CA PHE A 343 1.88 -10.97 -22.88
C PHE A 343 3.33 -11.45 -22.66
N ASN A 344 3.56 -12.76 -22.49
CA ASN A 344 4.85 -13.35 -22.12
C ASN A 344 5.38 -12.88 -20.77
N LEU A 345 4.48 -12.62 -19.82
CA LEU A 345 4.77 -12.23 -18.44
C LEU A 345 4.30 -13.33 -17.48
N ILE A 346 4.91 -13.41 -16.30
CA ILE A 346 4.51 -14.38 -15.27
C ILE A 346 3.99 -13.61 -14.05
N VAL A 347 2.80 -13.96 -13.57
CA VAL A 347 2.30 -13.43 -12.29
C VAL A 347 2.99 -14.20 -11.18
N SER A 348 3.81 -13.55 -10.37
CA SER A 348 4.62 -14.23 -9.35
C SER A 348 4.22 -13.93 -7.92
N GLU A 349 3.50 -12.83 -7.70
CA GLU A 349 2.87 -12.54 -6.42
C GLU A 349 1.53 -11.84 -6.67
N ASP A 350 0.50 -12.29 -5.97
CA ASP A 350 -0.84 -11.72 -5.97
C ASP A 350 -1.26 -11.41 -4.53
N LYS A 351 -1.37 -10.12 -4.20
CA LYS A 351 -1.74 -9.63 -2.88
C LYS A 351 -2.91 -8.65 -2.97
N ASP A 352 -4.07 -9.16 -2.63
CA ASP A 352 -5.27 -8.36 -2.44
C ASP A 352 -5.23 -7.69 -1.05
N PHE A 353 -4.87 -6.41 -1.02
CA PHE A 353 -5.08 -5.53 0.12
C PHE A 353 -6.21 -4.52 -0.14
N PHE A 354 -7.05 -4.79 -1.13
CA PHE A 354 -8.18 -3.94 -1.45
C PHE A 354 -9.40 -4.39 -0.65
N ASP A 355 -9.70 -5.68 -0.64
CA ASP A 355 -10.80 -6.23 0.16
C ASP A 355 -10.32 -6.73 1.53
N LYS A 356 -9.00 -6.89 1.69
CA LYS A 356 -8.36 -7.30 2.95
C LYS A 356 -7.52 -6.14 3.50
N GLN A 357 -7.61 -5.91 4.81
CA GLN A 357 -6.83 -4.85 5.45
C GLN A 357 -5.32 -5.17 5.40
N SER A 358 -4.55 -4.27 4.80
CA SER A 358 -3.10 -4.23 4.97
C SER A 358 -2.74 -3.74 6.38
N LYS A 359 -1.47 -3.83 6.78
CA LYS A 359 -1.02 -3.32 8.09
C LYS A 359 -1.33 -1.82 8.27
N THR A 360 -1.27 -1.04 7.20
CA THR A 360 -1.55 0.40 7.22
C THR A 360 -3.00 0.72 6.86
N HIS A 361 -3.82 -0.29 6.54
CA HIS A 361 -5.18 -0.13 6.04
C HIS A 361 -5.28 0.64 4.72
N HIS A 362 -4.18 0.90 4.01
CA HIS A 362 -4.27 1.44 2.66
C HIS A 362 -4.84 0.38 1.71
N ARG A 363 -5.79 0.78 0.83
CA ARG A 363 -6.50 -0.13 -0.10
C ARG A 363 -5.86 -0.16 -1.48
N PHE A 364 -5.32 -1.31 -1.84
CA PHE A 364 -4.73 -1.56 -3.15
C PHE A 364 -4.61 -3.05 -3.43
N HIS A 365 -4.59 -3.42 -4.70
CA HIS A 365 -4.29 -4.76 -5.15
C HIS A 365 -2.87 -4.75 -5.73
N ASN A 366 -1.94 -5.46 -5.11
CA ASN A 366 -0.56 -5.52 -5.54
C ASN A 366 -0.27 -6.82 -6.28
N ILE A 367 0.17 -6.72 -7.53
CA ILE A 367 0.60 -7.84 -8.35
C ILE A 367 2.05 -7.63 -8.76
N LYS A 368 2.89 -8.63 -8.58
CA LYS A 368 4.26 -8.61 -9.12
C LYS A 368 4.35 -9.50 -10.34
N LEU A 369 4.78 -8.89 -11.44
CA LEU A 369 4.98 -9.55 -12.71
C LEU A 369 6.47 -9.78 -12.93
N TYR A 370 6.86 -11.02 -13.18
CA TYR A 370 8.19 -11.35 -13.66
C TYR A 370 8.23 -11.16 -15.17
N VAL A 371 9.28 -10.49 -15.65
CA VAL A 371 9.54 -10.21 -17.06
C VAL A 371 10.70 -11.09 -17.52
N PRO A 372 10.44 -12.28 -18.11
CA PRO A 372 11.49 -13.28 -18.35
C PRO A 372 12.66 -12.77 -19.19
N LYS A 373 12.37 -11.93 -20.20
CA LYS A 373 13.37 -11.35 -21.11
C LYS A 373 14.41 -10.47 -20.41
N HIS A 374 14.02 -9.80 -19.32
CA HIS A 374 14.87 -8.88 -18.56
C HIS A 374 15.30 -9.47 -17.20
N ASP A 375 14.75 -10.63 -16.83
CA ASP A 375 15.04 -11.36 -15.59
C ASP A 375 14.92 -10.44 -14.36
N VAL A 376 13.78 -9.75 -14.28
CA VAL A 376 13.44 -8.78 -13.23
C VAL A 376 11.93 -8.81 -12.96
N TYR A 377 11.55 -8.43 -11.75
CA TYR A 377 10.15 -8.28 -11.34
C TYR A 377 9.73 -6.80 -11.36
N ILE A 378 8.52 -6.55 -11.87
CA ILE A 378 7.84 -5.25 -11.90
C ILE A 378 6.61 -5.31 -11.00
N GLU A 379 6.40 -4.25 -10.22
CA GLU A 379 5.24 -4.08 -9.34
C GLU A 379 4.09 -3.37 -10.06
N MET A 380 2.89 -3.94 -10.01
CA MET A 380 1.65 -3.37 -10.54
C MET A 380 0.67 -3.17 -9.38
N GLN A 381 0.47 -1.92 -8.97
CA GLN A 381 -0.41 -1.58 -7.85
C GLN A 381 -1.70 -0.97 -8.36
N ALA A 382 -2.82 -1.70 -8.24
CA ALA A 382 -4.13 -1.23 -8.64
C ALA A 382 -4.94 -0.68 -7.46
N THR A 383 -5.60 0.46 -7.64
CA THR A 383 -6.49 1.06 -6.64
C THR A 383 -7.58 1.90 -7.31
N LEU A 384 -8.52 2.40 -6.52
CA LEU A 384 -9.50 3.37 -7.00
C LEU A 384 -8.90 4.77 -7.05
N LYS A 385 -9.32 5.58 -8.02
CA LYS A 385 -8.90 7.00 -8.13
C LYS A 385 -9.19 7.80 -6.86
N ASN A 386 -10.26 7.47 -6.15
CA ASN A 386 -10.59 8.16 -4.91
C ASN A 386 -9.67 7.81 -3.73
N PHE A 387 -8.87 6.74 -3.85
CA PHE A 387 -7.99 6.25 -2.78
C PHE A 387 -6.51 6.52 -3.06
N THR A 388 -6.14 6.93 -4.28
CA THR A 388 -4.74 7.18 -4.61
C THR A 388 -4.24 8.48 -3.96
N THR A 389 -2.99 8.47 -3.52
CA THR A 389 -2.24 9.67 -3.07
C THR A 389 -1.40 10.26 -4.20
N LEU A 390 -1.54 9.77 -5.43
CA LEU A 390 -0.74 10.21 -6.56
C LEU A 390 -1.17 11.61 -7.02
N GLU A 391 -0.21 12.54 -6.98
CA GLU A 391 -0.40 13.92 -7.42
C GLU A 391 -0.91 13.99 -8.87
N GLY A 392 -1.81 14.94 -9.14
CA GLY A 392 -2.50 15.08 -10.43
C GLY A 392 -3.67 14.11 -10.66
N TYR A 393 -3.81 13.05 -9.85
CA TYR A 393 -4.88 12.05 -10.00
C TYR A 393 -5.78 11.89 -8.78
N THR A 394 -5.31 12.35 -7.62
CA THR A 394 -6.01 12.24 -6.34
C THR A 394 -7.09 13.31 -6.16
N VAL A 395 -8.17 12.92 -5.50
CA VAL A 395 -9.21 13.84 -4.98
C VAL A 395 -9.06 14.10 -3.48
N ILE A 396 -8.06 13.47 -2.84
CA ILE A 396 -7.78 13.62 -1.42
C ILE A 396 -7.17 15.00 -1.19
N GLU A 397 -7.73 15.73 -0.24
CA GLU A 397 -7.15 16.98 0.23
C GLU A 397 -5.84 16.67 0.97
N ASN A 398 -4.73 17.22 0.50
CA ASN A 398 -3.36 16.89 0.93
C ASN A 398 -3.02 15.39 0.78
N PRO A 399 -2.87 14.91 -0.47
CA PRO A 399 -2.62 13.49 -0.75
C PRO A 399 -1.30 12.99 -0.17
N ASN A 400 -0.32 13.87 0.04
CA ASN A 400 0.99 13.51 0.53
C ASN A 400 1.03 13.27 2.04
N LEU A 401 0.04 13.74 2.82
CA LEU A 401 0.06 13.63 4.28
C LEU A 401 0.22 12.19 4.77
N SER A 402 -0.69 11.29 4.37
CA SER A 402 -0.63 9.87 4.79
C SER A 402 0.66 9.20 4.31
N HIS A 403 1.10 9.52 3.09
CA HIS A 403 2.31 8.96 2.51
C HIS A 403 3.58 9.40 3.25
N LEU A 404 3.76 10.70 3.48
CA LEU A 404 4.90 11.27 4.20
C LEU A 404 4.92 10.80 5.65
N PHE A 405 3.75 10.79 6.31
CA PHE A 405 3.63 10.31 7.68
C PHE A 405 4.04 8.83 7.79
N TYR A 406 3.58 7.99 6.86
CA TYR A 406 4.04 6.60 6.77
C TYR A 406 5.56 6.50 6.60
N GLU A 407 6.17 7.29 5.73
CA GLU A 407 7.61 7.25 5.51
C GLU A 407 8.41 7.66 6.75
N HIS A 408 7.96 8.68 7.47
CA HIS A 408 8.57 9.09 8.74
C HIS A 408 8.47 8.00 9.81
N ILE A 409 7.27 7.44 10.03
CA ILE A 409 7.06 6.38 11.03
C ILE A 409 7.88 5.13 10.69
N ARG A 410 7.95 4.79 9.40
CA ARG A 410 8.70 3.64 8.91
C ARG A 410 10.20 3.78 9.13
N ALA A 411 10.76 4.95 8.87
CA ALA A 411 12.19 5.21 9.06
C ALA A 411 12.57 5.39 10.55
N TRP A 412 11.60 5.58 11.44
CA TRP A 412 11.84 5.76 12.87
C TRP A 412 12.21 4.45 13.56
N LYS A 413 13.45 4.37 14.03
CA LYS A 413 13.95 3.32 14.92
C LYS A 413 13.91 3.82 16.37
N PRO A 414 13.00 3.31 17.21
CA PRO A 414 12.92 3.74 18.60
C PRO A 414 14.17 3.28 19.37
N ASN A 415 14.71 4.15 20.21
CA ASN A 415 15.89 3.85 21.04
C ASN A 415 15.55 3.53 22.51
N ASN A 416 14.29 3.68 22.90
CA ASN A 416 13.79 3.44 24.26
C ASN A 416 12.27 3.15 24.25
N GLN A 417 11.74 2.71 25.39
CA GLN A 417 10.32 2.34 25.55
C GLN A 417 9.34 3.47 25.20
N LEU A 418 9.68 4.72 25.55
CA LEU A 418 8.83 5.87 25.26
C LEU A 418 8.72 6.12 23.75
N GLU A 419 9.83 6.01 23.02
CA GLU A 419 9.84 6.10 21.57
C GLU A 419 9.09 4.92 20.91
N GLU A 420 9.15 3.71 21.48
CA GLU A 420 8.35 2.57 21.01
C GLU A 420 6.85 2.85 21.11
N GLU A 421 6.40 3.36 22.27
CA GLU A 421 5.00 3.73 22.47
C GLU A 421 4.56 4.86 21.53
N LEU A 422 5.41 5.87 21.32
CA LEU A 422 5.11 6.95 20.38
C LEU A 422 5.01 6.41 18.95
N LYS A 423 5.95 5.55 18.54
CA LYS A 423 5.90 4.91 17.23
C LYS A 423 4.61 4.09 17.06
N GLN A 424 4.22 3.32 18.08
CA GLN A 424 2.97 2.56 18.06
C GLN A 424 1.75 3.47 17.88
N ALA A 425 1.66 4.55 18.66
CA ALA A 425 0.56 5.49 18.57
C ALA A 425 0.53 6.23 17.22
N SER A 426 1.70 6.48 16.61
CA SER A 426 1.78 7.01 15.25
C SER A 426 1.34 5.98 14.20
N ASP A 427 1.71 4.70 14.33
CA ASP A 427 1.21 3.61 13.48
C ASP A 427 -0.33 3.51 13.57
N GLU A 428 -0.91 3.60 14.77
CA GLU A 428 -2.36 3.61 15.00
C GLU A 428 -3.05 4.86 14.39
N THR A 429 -2.38 6.01 14.45
CA THR A 429 -2.88 7.25 13.84
C THR A 429 -2.89 7.14 12.32
N LEU A 430 -1.84 6.60 11.73
CA LEU A 430 -1.78 6.32 10.28
C LEU A 430 -2.89 5.38 9.83
N ILE A 431 -3.19 4.34 10.62
CA ILE A 431 -4.31 3.43 10.36
C ILE A 431 -5.63 4.21 10.32
N LYS A 432 -5.91 5.06 11.32
CA LYS A 432 -7.13 5.88 11.35
C LYS A 432 -7.24 6.83 10.16
N ILE A 433 -6.13 7.45 9.75
CA ILE A 433 -6.09 8.30 8.55
C ILE A 433 -6.50 7.48 7.32
N ASN A 434 -5.92 6.28 7.16
CA ASN A 434 -6.25 5.40 6.04
C ASN A 434 -7.65 4.79 6.13
N ASP A 435 -8.19 4.57 7.33
CA ASP A 435 -9.58 4.14 7.51
C ASP A 435 -10.57 5.17 6.97
N ILE A 436 -10.26 6.45 7.13
CA ILE A 436 -11.04 7.56 6.58
C ILE A 436 -10.85 7.65 5.06
N ILE A 437 -9.59 7.69 4.59
CA ILE A 437 -9.24 7.88 3.18
C ILE A 437 -9.74 6.71 2.31
N CYS A 438 -9.50 5.49 2.76
CA CYS A 438 -9.82 4.26 2.04
C CYS A 438 -11.18 3.67 2.44
N GLU A 439 -11.97 4.44 3.20
CA GLU A 439 -13.39 4.14 3.40
C GLU A 439 -13.66 2.85 4.18
N TRP A 440 -12.78 2.49 5.12
CA TRP A 440 -12.98 1.35 6.02
C TRP A 440 -14.04 1.61 7.09
N ILE A 441 -14.28 2.90 7.40
CA ILE A 441 -15.30 3.33 8.35
C ILE A 441 -16.37 4.17 7.66
N ASP A 442 -17.58 4.15 8.22
CA ASP A 442 -18.74 4.83 7.66
C ASP A 442 -18.76 6.34 7.99
N GLU A 443 -19.68 7.08 7.34
CA GLU A 443 -19.83 8.53 7.56
C GLU A 443 -20.19 8.88 9.02
N ARG A 444 -20.87 7.97 9.74
CA ARG A 444 -21.30 8.18 11.13
C ARG A 444 -20.10 8.11 12.07
N GLU A 445 -19.22 7.13 11.87
CA GLU A 445 -17.97 6.99 12.62
C GLU A 445 -17.02 8.16 12.32
N ILE A 446 -16.89 8.56 11.05
CA ILE A 446 -16.13 9.75 10.67
C ILE A 446 -16.69 10.99 11.39
N LYS A 447 -18.01 11.19 11.40
CA LYS A 447 -18.66 12.31 12.11
C LYS A 447 -18.40 12.25 13.61
N LYS A 448 -18.42 11.06 14.21
CA LYS A 448 -18.09 10.87 15.64
C LYS A 448 -16.65 11.27 15.92
N ILE A 449 -15.70 10.87 15.08
CA ILE A 449 -14.28 11.28 15.18
C ILE A 449 -14.18 12.80 15.05
N ALA A 450 -14.70 13.37 13.96
CA ALA A 450 -14.66 14.81 13.70
C ALA A 450 -15.31 15.64 14.80
N SER A 451 -16.41 15.16 15.41
CA SER A 451 -17.12 15.86 16.48
C SER A 451 -16.27 16.01 17.75
N ARG A 452 -15.36 15.07 18.03
CA ARG A 452 -14.41 15.17 19.14
C ARG A 452 -13.40 16.30 18.93
N PHE A 453 -13.09 16.60 17.67
CA PHE A 453 -12.19 17.69 17.29
C PHE A 453 -12.93 18.99 16.96
N LYS A 454 -14.27 19.00 16.98
CA LYS A 454 -15.10 20.20 16.73
C LYS A 454 -14.83 21.37 17.68
N PRO A 455 -14.50 21.18 18.98
CA PRO A 455 -14.04 22.27 19.83
C PRO A 455 -12.73 22.92 19.36
N HIS A 456 -12.00 22.26 18.46
CA HIS A 456 -10.77 22.76 17.82
C HIS A 456 -11.03 23.20 16.36
N SER A 457 -12.29 23.22 15.92
CA SER A 457 -12.68 23.56 14.54
C SER A 457 -12.73 25.06 14.25
N GLU A 458 -12.60 25.92 15.27
CA GLU A 458 -12.34 27.37 15.10
C GLU A 458 -11.05 27.62 14.30
N ILE A 459 -10.19 26.60 14.18
CA ILE A 459 -8.90 26.63 13.49
C ILE A 459 -9.02 26.21 12.00
N ARG A 460 -10.24 26.00 11.46
CA ARG A 460 -10.52 25.77 10.01
C ARG A 460 -9.80 24.60 9.30
N ILE A 461 -9.23 23.62 10.01
CA ILE A 461 -8.33 22.62 9.37
C ILE A 461 -9.02 21.36 8.83
N LEU A 462 -10.21 20.92 9.30
CA LEU A 462 -10.75 19.61 8.87
C LEU A 462 -12.24 19.65 8.51
N LYS A 463 -12.56 19.70 7.21
CA LYS A 463 -13.82 19.16 6.69
C LYS A 463 -13.50 17.90 5.88
N PRO A 464 -13.83 16.69 6.38
CA PRO A 464 -13.65 15.45 5.62
C PRO A 464 -14.29 15.60 4.22
N PRO A 465 -13.60 15.22 3.12
CA PRO A 465 -14.13 15.36 1.76
C PRO A 465 -15.50 14.72 1.58
N ARG A 466 -15.76 13.61 2.28
CA ARG A 466 -17.05 12.90 2.33
C ARG A 466 -18.21 13.71 2.90
N LEU A 467 -17.93 14.76 3.69
CA LEU A 467 -18.94 15.65 4.26
C LEU A 467 -19.08 16.95 3.47
N LYS A 468 -18.33 17.12 2.38
CA LYS A 468 -18.37 18.34 1.55
C LYS A 468 -19.70 18.40 0.79
N GLY A 469 -20.57 19.32 1.20
CA GLY A 469 -21.86 19.57 0.54
C GLY A 469 -23.04 18.74 1.04
N LEU A 470 -22.84 17.87 2.05
CA LEU A 470 -23.93 17.14 2.69
C LEU A 470 -24.53 17.94 3.85
N THR A 471 -25.87 17.98 3.94
CA THR A 471 -26.57 18.55 5.11
C THR A 471 -26.61 17.55 6.26
N GLU A 472 -26.79 18.03 7.50
CA GLU A 472 -26.90 17.14 8.66
C GLU A 472 -28.04 16.13 8.54
N GLU A 473 -29.13 16.52 7.88
CA GLU A 473 -30.29 15.67 7.60
C GLU A 473 -29.94 14.55 6.61
N GLN A 474 -29.21 14.86 5.53
CA GLN A 474 -28.77 13.87 4.53
C GLN A 474 -27.79 12.84 5.10
N ILE A 475 -26.93 13.27 6.03
CA ILE A 475 -26.00 12.37 6.72
C ILE A 475 -26.76 11.42 7.65
N ASN A 476 -27.80 11.89 8.31
CA ASN A 476 -28.57 11.09 9.27
C ASN A 476 -29.53 10.10 8.57
N SER A 477 -29.94 10.36 7.32
CA SER A 477 -30.96 9.57 6.60
C SER A 477 -30.44 8.33 5.83
N LYS A 478 -29.12 8.11 5.70
CA LYS A 478 -28.55 6.99 4.91
C LYS A 478 -28.62 5.59 5.58
N ASN A 479 -29.40 5.39 6.65
CA ASN A 479 -29.33 4.18 7.48
C ASN A 479 -30.34 3.06 7.18
N ASP A 480 -31.12 3.12 6.09
CA ASP A 480 -32.14 2.10 5.80
C ASP A 480 -31.90 1.36 4.47
N ILE A 481 -30.86 0.53 4.40
CA ILE A 481 -30.84 -0.61 3.46
C ILE A 481 -30.29 -1.84 4.21
N PRO A 482 -31.04 -2.95 4.34
CA PRO A 482 -30.52 -4.18 4.91
C PRO A 482 -29.46 -4.79 3.99
N ALA A 483 -28.32 -5.19 4.55
CA ALA A 483 -27.34 -6.00 3.86
C ALA A 483 -27.99 -7.32 3.39
N VAL A 484 -27.92 -7.58 2.08
CA VAL A 484 -28.19 -8.88 1.46
C VAL A 484 -26.86 -9.47 1.01
#